data_AF-E1THV1-F1
#
_entry.id   AF-E1THV1-F1
#
_cell.length_a   1.000
_cell.length_b   1.000
_cell.length_c   1.000
_cell.angle_alpha   90.00
_cell.angle_beta   90.00
_cell.angle_gamma   90.00
#
_symmetry.space_group_name_H-M   'P 1'
#
loop_
_entity.id
_entity.type
_entity.pdbx_description
1 polymer ?
#
loop_
_entity_poly.entity_id
_entity_poly.type
_entity_poly.pdbx_seq_one_letter_code
_entity_poly.pdbx_strand_id
1 'polypeptide(L)'
;MQARLAGHGASTDAPLVVSLDETADSQPRGTPNPPAANVNAADAANASAADDLKQWVCVICGWIYDEAAGLPEEGIAPGTRWADVPADWRCPLCDVGKEDFALVQF
;
A
#
# COMPACT_ATOMS: atom_id res chain seq x y z
N MET A 1 -7.78 -1.39 -54.37
CA MET A 1 -7.32 -0.30 -53.48
C MET A 1 -6.45 -0.94 -52.40
N GLN A 2 -5.14 -0.63 -52.45
CA GLN A 2 -4.05 -0.86 -51.48
C GLN A 2 -3.96 -2.19 -50.69
N ALA A 3 -2.97 -2.98 -51.08
CA ALA A 3 -2.33 -4.04 -50.30
C ALA A 3 -0.84 -3.68 -50.14
N ARG A 4 -0.24 -3.94 -48.97
CA ARG A 4 1.17 -4.35 -48.78
C ARG A 4 1.54 -4.48 -47.29
N LEU A 5 1.46 -5.71 -46.79
CA LEU A 5 2.39 -6.20 -45.77
C LEU A 5 3.77 -6.37 -46.43
N ALA A 6 4.83 -5.93 -45.76
CA ALA A 6 6.19 -6.37 -46.06
C ALA A 6 7.02 -6.34 -44.77
N GLY A 7 7.33 -7.52 -44.25
CA GLY A 7 8.38 -7.72 -43.27
C GLY A 7 9.72 -7.98 -43.95
N HIS A 8 10.76 -7.75 -43.15
CA HIS A 8 12.10 -8.35 -43.15
C HIS A 8 13.01 -8.22 -44.39
N GLY A 9 14.13 -7.52 -44.18
CA GLY A 9 15.33 -7.61 -45.00
C GLY A 9 16.53 -7.08 -44.23
N ALA A 10 17.38 -7.99 -43.76
CA ALA A 10 18.62 -7.74 -43.04
C ALA A 10 19.67 -7.04 -43.92
N SER A 11 20.54 -6.21 -43.32
CA SER A 11 21.86 -5.93 -43.89
C SER A 11 22.85 -5.48 -42.81
N THR A 12 23.76 -6.40 -42.51
CA THR A 12 25.16 -6.27 -42.06
C THR A 12 25.80 -4.87 -42.14
N ASP A 13 26.49 -4.44 -41.08
CA ASP A 13 27.98 -4.26 -41.03
C ASP A 13 28.40 -3.58 -39.71
N ALA A 14 29.36 -4.15 -38.99
CA ALA A 14 30.11 -3.49 -37.91
C ALA A 14 31.51 -3.22 -38.49
N PRO A 15 32.18 -2.09 -38.21
CA PRO A 15 32.87 -1.91 -36.92
C PRO A 15 32.93 -0.41 -36.49
N LEU A 16 33.30 -0.02 -35.28
CA LEU A 16 34.68 0.21 -34.85
C LEU A 16 34.62 0.81 -33.44
N VAL A 17 35.52 0.31 -32.61
CA VAL A 17 35.84 0.75 -31.26
C VAL A 17 36.17 2.24 -31.18
N VAL A 18 35.70 2.92 -30.13
CA VAL A 18 36.41 4.06 -29.56
C VAL A 18 36.55 3.83 -28.05
N SER A 19 37.82 3.85 -27.67
CA SER A 19 38.48 3.72 -26.38
C SER A 19 37.67 4.05 -25.12
N LEU A 20 37.62 3.05 -24.22
CA LEU A 20 37.85 3.23 -22.79
C LEU A 20 39.21 3.94 -22.64
N ASP A 21 39.47 4.92 -21.78
CA ASP A 21 39.25 4.96 -20.34
C ASP A 21 39.80 6.30 -19.78
N GLU A 22 39.34 6.67 -18.57
CA GLU A 22 39.97 7.57 -17.60
C GLU A 22 40.18 9.07 -17.90
N THR A 23 39.48 9.93 -17.14
CA THR A 23 40.15 10.71 -16.08
C THR A 23 39.12 11.14 -15.03
N ALA A 24 39.48 10.90 -13.79
CA ALA A 24 38.70 11.07 -12.58
C ALA A 24 38.30 12.51 -12.24
N ASP A 25 37.30 12.55 -11.34
CA ASP A 25 37.13 13.53 -10.26
C ASP A 25 36.57 14.91 -10.62
N SER A 26 35.26 15.06 -10.43
CA SER A 26 34.70 16.15 -9.62
C SER A 26 33.19 15.97 -9.51
N GLN A 27 32.74 15.17 -8.55
CA GLN A 27 31.46 15.45 -7.92
C GLN A 27 31.59 15.20 -6.42
N PRO A 28 31.58 16.27 -5.59
CA PRO A 28 31.72 16.13 -4.16
C PRO A 28 30.56 15.30 -3.62
N ARG A 29 30.92 14.34 -2.77
CA ARG A 29 30.04 13.55 -1.91
C ARG A 29 29.13 14.48 -1.11
N GLY A 30 27.96 14.75 -1.66
CA GLY A 30 26.81 15.24 -0.92
C GLY A 30 25.75 14.15 -1.00
N THR A 31 25.67 13.30 0.02
CA THR A 31 24.46 12.53 0.28
C THR A 31 23.60 13.37 1.22
N PRO A 32 22.58 14.11 0.76
CA PRO A 32 21.40 14.27 1.59
C PRO A 32 20.75 12.90 1.62
N ASN A 33 21.03 12.20 2.71
CA ASN A 33 20.11 11.31 3.40
C ASN A 33 18.71 11.36 2.75
N PRO A 34 18.20 10.28 2.12
CA PRO A 34 16.76 10.21 2.01
C PRO A 34 16.26 10.31 3.46
N PRO A 35 15.27 11.16 3.82
CA PRO A 35 14.44 10.70 4.90
C PRO A 35 13.90 9.37 4.39
N ALA A 36 14.45 8.27 4.92
CA ALA A 36 13.65 7.11 5.15
C ALA A 36 12.48 7.63 5.99
N ALA A 37 11.45 8.14 5.32
CA ALA A 37 10.09 8.05 5.78
C ALA A 37 9.73 6.57 5.62
N ASN A 38 10.40 5.74 6.43
CA ASN A 38 9.80 4.54 6.93
C ASN A 38 8.60 5.03 7.75
N VAL A 39 7.44 5.14 7.12
CA VAL A 39 6.18 5.51 7.80
C VAL A 39 5.73 4.47 8.84
N ASN A 40 6.64 3.65 9.36
CA ASN A 40 6.39 2.66 10.40
C ASN A 40 6.63 3.27 11.78
N ALA A 41 5.97 4.39 12.07
CA ALA A 41 6.06 5.07 13.37
C ALA A 41 4.69 5.42 14.00
N ALA A 42 3.56 4.99 13.41
CA ALA A 42 2.24 5.22 14.01
C ALA A 42 1.26 4.03 13.98
N ASP A 43 1.52 2.97 13.21
CA ASP A 43 0.55 1.87 13.00
C ASP A 43 0.82 0.61 13.88
N ALA A 44 1.98 0.53 14.53
CA ALA A 44 2.38 -0.68 15.27
C ALA A 44 2.03 -0.67 16.77
N ALA A 45 1.39 0.38 17.28
CA ALA A 45 1.09 0.50 18.71
C ALA A 45 -0.14 -0.29 19.17
N ASN A 46 -0.88 -0.93 18.25
CA ASN A 46 -2.18 -1.55 18.54
C ASN A 46 -2.24 -3.07 18.38
N ALA A 47 -1.10 -3.76 18.36
CA ALA A 47 -1.08 -5.21 18.15
C ALA A 47 -1.04 -6.03 19.45
N SER A 48 -0.94 -5.41 20.64
CA SER A 48 -0.59 -6.14 21.88
C SER A 48 -1.57 -5.95 23.05
N ALA A 49 -2.70 -5.29 22.82
CA ALA A 49 -3.83 -5.26 23.77
C ALA A 49 -5.04 -6.08 23.26
N ALA A 50 -4.86 -6.80 22.14
CA ALA A 50 -5.91 -7.29 21.26
C ALA A 50 -6.16 -8.80 21.32
N ASP A 51 -5.51 -9.56 22.22
CA ASP A 51 -5.53 -11.04 22.19
C ASP A 51 -6.91 -11.71 22.36
N ASP A 52 -7.98 -10.96 22.67
CA ASP A 52 -9.37 -11.45 22.67
C ASP A 52 -10.33 -10.62 21.78
N LEU A 53 -9.82 -9.57 21.12
CA LEU A 53 -10.60 -8.64 20.32
C LEU A 53 -10.61 -9.07 18.86
N LYS A 54 -11.78 -9.00 18.24
CA LYS A 54 -12.03 -9.53 16.90
C LYS A 54 -11.76 -8.47 15.84
N GLN A 55 -11.30 -8.91 14.67
CA GLN A 55 -11.21 -8.03 13.50
C GLN A 55 -12.37 -8.30 12.55
N TRP A 56 -12.85 -7.24 11.90
CA TRP A 56 -13.99 -7.29 10.99
C TRP A 56 -13.60 -6.65 9.66
N VAL A 57 -13.78 -7.37 8.55
CA VAL A 57 -13.44 -6.88 7.21
C VAL A 57 -14.71 -6.50 6.45
N CYS A 58 -14.74 -5.31 5.89
CA CYS A 58 -15.78 -4.89 4.95
C CYS A 58 -15.66 -5.74 3.67
N VAL A 59 -16.70 -6.49 3.33
CA VAL A 59 -16.69 -7.36 2.14
C VAL A 59 -16.83 -6.58 0.83
N ILE A 60 -17.16 -5.29 0.91
CA ILE A 60 -17.37 -4.40 -0.23
C ILE A 60 -16.06 -3.73 -0.67
N CYS A 61 -15.28 -3.18 0.28
CA CYS A 61 -14.05 -2.45 -0.02
C CYS A 61 -12.77 -3.11 0.53
N GLY A 62 -12.88 -4.09 1.41
CA GLY A 62 -11.73 -4.76 2.04
C GLY A 62 -11.13 -4.02 3.25
N TRP A 63 -11.78 -2.99 3.78
CA TRP A 63 -11.30 -2.29 4.98
C TRP A 63 -11.42 -3.17 6.23
N ILE A 64 -10.45 -3.09 7.14
CA ILE A 64 -10.40 -3.90 8.36
C ILE A 64 -10.65 -3.00 9.57
N TYR A 65 -11.75 -3.24 10.28
CA TYR A 65 -12.02 -2.71 11.60
C TYR A 65 -11.37 -3.61 12.64
N ASP A 66 -10.59 -3.01 13.53
CA ASP A 66 -9.95 -3.69 14.65
C ASP A 66 -10.64 -3.29 15.96
N GLU A 67 -11.21 -4.25 16.69
CA GLU A 67 -11.89 -3.96 17.96
C GLU A 67 -10.93 -3.42 19.04
N ALA A 68 -9.63 -3.74 19.01
CA ALA A 68 -8.64 -3.20 19.93
C ALA A 68 -8.27 -1.76 19.61
N ALA A 69 -8.14 -1.45 18.31
CA ALA A 69 -7.95 -0.08 17.88
C ALA A 69 -9.19 0.79 18.01
N GLY A 70 -10.37 0.20 17.84
CA GLY A 70 -11.60 0.96 17.66
C GLY A 70 -11.46 1.94 16.50
N LEU A 71 -12.18 3.06 16.60
CA LEU A 71 -12.09 4.15 15.62
C LEU A 71 -12.35 5.50 16.32
N PRO A 72 -11.36 6.02 17.08
CA PRO A 72 -11.56 7.22 17.89
C PRO A 72 -11.84 8.48 17.05
N GLU A 73 -11.45 8.47 15.78
CA GLU A 73 -11.76 9.52 14.80
C GLU A 73 -13.28 9.64 14.53
N GLU A 74 -14.03 8.55 14.60
CA GLU A 74 -15.49 8.53 14.47
C GLU A 74 -16.21 8.46 15.83
N GLY A 75 -15.46 8.46 16.93
CA GLY A 75 -15.99 8.37 18.29
C GLY A 75 -16.16 6.95 18.83
N ILE A 76 -15.59 5.94 18.17
CA ILE A 76 -15.56 4.55 18.66
C ILE A 76 -14.28 4.36 19.46
N ALA A 77 -14.39 4.14 20.78
CA ALA A 77 -13.22 4.00 21.64
C ALA A 77 -12.39 2.73 21.30
N PRO A 78 -11.07 2.72 21.53
CA PRO A 78 -10.28 1.50 21.45
C PRO A 78 -10.79 0.45 22.46
N GLY A 79 -10.85 -0.82 22.05
CA GLY A 79 -11.45 -1.89 22.84
C GLY A 79 -12.97 -2.03 22.66
N THR A 80 -13.59 -1.23 21.80
CA THR A 80 -15.04 -1.33 21.52
C THR A 80 -15.32 -2.56 20.67
N ARG A 81 -16.10 -3.49 21.23
CA ARG A 81 -16.59 -4.67 20.51
C ARG A 81 -17.44 -4.25 19.33
N TRP A 82 -17.39 -5.01 18.25
CA TRP A 82 -18.27 -4.81 17.10
C TRP A 82 -19.72 -4.82 17.52
N ALA A 83 -20.13 -5.65 18.48
CA ALA A 83 -21.49 -5.64 19.01
C ALA A 83 -21.93 -4.28 19.59
N ASP A 84 -20.99 -3.50 20.12
CA ASP A 84 -21.22 -2.17 20.73
C ASP A 84 -21.20 -1.04 19.69
N VAL A 85 -20.60 -1.27 18.52
CA VAL A 85 -20.63 -0.32 17.40
C VAL A 85 -22.08 -0.06 16.96
N PRO A 86 -22.51 1.21 16.82
CA PRO A 86 -23.86 1.55 16.40
C PRO A 86 -24.26 0.90 15.07
N ALA A 87 -25.51 0.49 14.92
CA ALA A 87 -26.00 -0.07 13.66
C ALA A 87 -26.05 0.98 12.52
N ASP A 88 -26.12 2.27 12.88
CA ASP A 88 -26.10 3.39 11.92
C ASP A 88 -24.68 3.75 11.46
N TRP A 89 -23.64 3.18 12.09
CA TRP A 89 -22.26 3.41 11.67
C TRP A 89 -22.01 2.87 10.27
N ARG A 90 -21.20 3.61 9.49
CA ARG A 90 -20.89 3.31 8.10
C ARG A 90 -19.40 3.23 7.88
N CYS A 91 -18.98 2.37 6.95
CA CYS A 91 -17.58 2.20 6.59
C CYS A 91 -17.00 3.53 6.07
N PRO A 92 -15.88 4.04 6.62
CA PRO A 92 -15.29 5.33 6.23
C PRO A 92 -14.75 5.36 4.79
N LEU A 93 -14.56 4.19 4.17
CA LEU A 93 -14.05 4.06 2.80
C LEU A 93 -15.14 3.95 1.72
N CYS A 94 -16.29 3.36 2.05
CA CYS A 94 -17.32 3.03 1.05
C CYS A 94 -18.76 3.32 1.49
N ASP A 95 -18.96 3.84 2.70
CA ASP A 95 -20.25 4.26 3.25
C ASP A 95 -21.31 3.15 3.36
N VAL A 96 -20.89 1.88 3.33
CA VAL A 96 -21.79 0.73 3.56
C VAL A 96 -22.01 0.49 5.05
N GLY A 97 -23.11 -0.19 5.37
CA GLY A 97 -23.48 -0.44 6.75
C GLY A 97 -22.60 -1.50 7.43
N LYS A 98 -22.74 -1.57 8.76
CA LYS A 98 -22.14 -2.61 9.61
C LYS A 98 -22.48 -4.05 9.19
N GLU A 99 -23.60 -4.24 8.50
CA GLU A 99 -24.06 -5.56 8.02
C GLU A 99 -23.15 -6.17 6.93
N ASP A 100 -22.43 -5.33 6.19
CA ASP A 100 -21.51 -5.75 5.13
C ASP A 100 -20.11 -6.12 5.64
N PHE A 101 -19.95 -6.31 6.95
CA PHE A 101 -18.69 -6.70 7.56
C PHE A 101 -18.69 -8.17 7.98
N ALA A 102 -17.60 -8.87 7.64
CA ALA A 102 -17.37 -10.25 8.01
C ALA A 102 -16.30 -10.36 9.10
N LEU A 103 -16.50 -11.27 10.06
CA LEU A 103 -15.50 -11.59 11.06
C LEU A 103 -14.25 -12.18 10.39
N VAL A 104 -13.09 -11.59 10.67
CA VAL A 104 -11.79 -12.11 10.26
C VAL A 104 -11.29 -13.04 11.36
N GLN A 105 -11.16 -14.32 11.01
CA GLN A 105 -10.55 -15.35 11.84
C GLN A 105 -9.41 -15.98 11.04
N PHE A 106 -8.21 -15.97 11.60
CA PHE A 106 -7.01 -16.60 11.03
C PHE A 106 -6.73 -17.94 11.72
#